data_AF-A0A3D1F167-F1
#
_entry.id   AF-A0A3D1F167-F1
#
_cell.length_a   1.000
_cell.length_b   1.000
_cell.length_c   1.000
_cell.angle_alpha   90.00
_cell.angle_beta   90.00
_cell.angle_gamma   90.00
#
_symmetry.space_group_name_H-M   'P 1'
#
loop_
_entity.id
_entity.type
_entity.pdbx_description
1 polymer ?
#
loop_
_entity_poly.entity_id
_entity_poly.type
_entity_poly.pdbx_seq_one_letter_code
_entity_poly.pdbx_strand_id
1 'polypeptide(L)'
;MPVSAQDVIPVGQGSYASIPPAHEGDGPTKMLNWPVYKTKDVTGPLPTNDWWTDLLVSQYSGALWSYPFKVETNDKGLLVFLPTRFNETGTDLVNEYPLQISSENFHPKDTRLKAHSDWLVTFHMAESDERYIDVTLVRGMPYVWIECSNVNPSI
;
A
#
# COMPACT_ATOMS: atom_id res chain seq x y z
N MET A 1 20.55 -1.89 -39.58
CA MET A 1 20.65 -1.96 -38.10
C MET A 1 20.45 -3.42 -37.72
N PRO A 2 21.36 -4.08 -36.99
CA PRO A 2 21.13 -5.45 -36.54
C PRO A 2 19.95 -5.46 -35.57
N VAL A 3 18.98 -6.35 -35.79
CA VAL A 3 17.86 -6.59 -34.89
C VAL A 3 18.43 -7.31 -33.68
N SER A 4 18.51 -6.66 -32.53
CA SER A 4 18.81 -7.35 -31.28
C SER A 4 17.61 -8.23 -30.95
N ALA A 5 17.80 -9.55 -31.00
CA ALA A 5 16.82 -10.48 -30.49
C ALA A 5 16.66 -10.29 -28.98
N GLN A 6 15.44 -10.48 -28.49
CA GLN A 6 15.11 -10.38 -27.07
C GLN A 6 15.78 -11.47 -26.27
N ASP A 7 16.24 -11.17 -25.05
CA ASP A 7 16.69 -12.19 -24.11
C ASP A 7 15.49 -13.05 -23.67
N VAL A 8 15.40 -14.26 -24.23
CA VAL A 8 14.34 -15.22 -23.97
C VAL A 8 14.73 -16.17 -22.85
N ILE A 9 13.80 -16.45 -21.95
CA ILE A 9 13.96 -17.44 -20.89
C ILE A 9 13.16 -18.69 -21.29
N PRO A 10 13.83 -19.82 -21.59
CA PRO A 10 13.17 -21.04 -22.04
C PRO A 10 12.43 -21.74 -20.89
N VAL A 11 11.24 -22.27 -21.19
CA VAL A 11 10.42 -23.07 -20.27
C VAL A 11 9.82 -24.23 -21.06
N GLY A 12 10.41 -25.42 -20.92
CA GLY A 12 10.02 -26.59 -21.72
C GLY A 12 10.24 -26.34 -23.22
N GLN A 13 9.18 -26.48 -24.01
CA GLN A 13 9.19 -26.20 -25.46
C GLN A 13 8.85 -24.73 -25.80
N GLY A 14 8.57 -23.90 -24.80
CA GLY A 14 8.25 -22.48 -24.95
C GLY A 14 9.28 -21.56 -24.32
N SER A 15 8.99 -20.26 -24.30
CA SER A 15 9.81 -19.24 -23.65
C SER A 15 9.00 -18.00 -23.30
N TYR A 16 9.51 -17.17 -22.40
CA TYR A 16 9.01 -15.81 -22.15
C TYR A 16 10.12 -14.76 -22.31
N ALA A 17 9.75 -13.52 -22.60
CA ALA A 17 10.68 -12.41 -22.69
C ALA A 17 11.05 -11.90 -21.29
N SER A 18 12.34 -11.72 -21.01
CA SER A 18 12.80 -11.23 -19.70
C SER A 18 12.58 -9.72 -19.50
N ILE A 19 12.37 -8.99 -20.60
CA ILE A 19 12.05 -7.56 -20.64
C ILE A 19 10.92 -7.32 -21.65
N PRO A 20 10.22 -6.18 -21.64
CA PRO A 20 9.21 -5.89 -22.65
C PRO A 20 9.79 -5.81 -24.07
N PRO A 21 9.13 -6.36 -25.10
CA PRO A 21 9.58 -6.22 -26.50
C PRO A 21 9.55 -4.77 -26.98
N ALA A 22 10.58 -4.36 -27.72
CA ALA A 22 10.75 -2.97 -28.16
C ALA A 22 9.61 -2.44 -29.05
N HIS A 23 8.83 -3.32 -29.68
CA HIS A 23 7.71 -2.95 -30.55
C HIS A 23 6.38 -2.75 -29.81
N GLU A 24 6.31 -3.08 -28.51
CA GLU A 24 5.09 -2.93 -27.68
C GLU A 24 4.91 -1.50 -27.12
N GLY A 25 5.77 -0.57 -27.53
CA GLY A 25 5.76 0.83 -27.08
C GLY A 25 6.14 1.01 -25.61
N ASP A 26 5.86 2.20 -25.08
CA ASP A 26 6.39 2.61 -23.77
C ASP A 26 5.60 2.07 -22.57
N GLY A 27 4.37 1.61 -22.77
CA GLY A 27 3.46 1.21 -21.69
C GLY A 27 4.07 0.13 -20.76
N PRO A 28 4.49 -1.02 -21.30
CA PRO A 28 5.14 -2.07 -20.53
C PRO A 28 6.40 -1.60 -19.79
N THR A 29 7.21 -0.77 -20.44
CA THR A 29 8.44 -0.21 -19.85
C THR A 29 8.12 0.75 -18.70
N LYS A 30 7.06 1.56 -18.81
CA LYS A 30 6.58 2.43 -17.73
C LYS A 30 6.08 1.62 -16.54
N MET A 31 5.35 0.52 -16.79
CA MET A 31 4.89 -0.38 -15.74
C MET A 31 6.06 -1.05 -15.01
N LEU A 32 7.06 -1.53 -15.75
CA LEU A 32 8.26 -2.15 -15.16
C LEU A 32 9.04 -1.20 -14.24
N ASN A 33 9.07 0.09 -14.58
CA ASN A 33 9.78 1.13 -13.83
C ASN A 33 8.86 1.94 -12.91
N TRP A 34 7.62 1.51 -12.70
CA TRP A 34 6.67 2.26 -11.88
C TRP A 34 7.20 2.36 -10.44
N PRO A 35 7.20 3.57 -9.82
CA PRO A 35 7.70 3.74 -8.47
C PRO A 35 6.80 2.99 -7.49
N VAL A 36 7.42 2.26 -6.56
CA VAL A 36 6.70 1.45 -5.57
C VAL A 36 6.95 1.98 -4.16
N TYR A 37 5.87 2.20 -3.41
CA TYR A 37 5.92 2.66 -2.02
C TYR A 37 6.16 1.50 -1.06
N LYS A 38 7.43 1.18 -0.82
CA LYS A 38 7.85 0.14 0.12
C LYS A 38 9.09 0.54 0.91
N THR A 39 9.27 -0.06 2.09
CA THR A 39 10.52 0.06 2.83
C THR A 39 11.62 -0.78 2.18
N LYS A 40 12.86 -0.54 2.61
CA LYS A 40 14.07 -1.20 2.11
C LYS A 40 14.06 -2.71 2.36
N ASP A 41 13.40 -3.11 3.45
CA ASP A 41 13.35 -4.49 3.94
C ASP A 41 12.41 -5.38 3.12
N VAL A 42 11.45 -4.77 2.41
CA VAL A 42 10.54 -5.50 1.52
C VAL A 42 11.26 -5.82 0.21
N THR A 43 11.64 -7.09 0.05
CA THR A 43 12.38 -7.59 -1.12
C THR A 43 11.61 -8.70 -1.82
N GLY A 44 12.06 -9.06 -3.03
CA GLY A 44 11.43 -10.12 -3.82
C GLY A 44 10.18 -9.66 -4.59
N PRO A 45 9.45 -10.62 -5.20
CA PRO A 45 8.22 -10.36 -5.90
C PRO A 45 7.15 -9.80 -4.95
N LEU A 46 6.53 -8.70 -5.35
CA LEU A 46 5.48 -8.08 -4.55
C LEU A 46 4.13 -8.70 -4.88
N PRO A 47 3.27 -8.96 -3.88
CA PRO A 47 1.88 -9.30 -4.12
C PRO A 47 1.17 -8.21 -4.93
N THR A 48 0.23 -8.64 -5.76
CA THR A 48 -0.65 -7.76 -6.52
C THR A 48 -2.09 -8.21 -6.34
N ASN A 49 -3.06 -7.33 -6.59
CA ASN A 49 -4.49 -7.63 -6.50
C ASN A 49 -4.96 -8.09 -5.11
N ASP A 50 -4.26 -7.66 -4.06
CA ASP A 50 -4.69 -7.88 -2.69
C ASP A 50 -5.33 -6.61 -2.11
N TRP A 51 -6.16 -6.75 -1.08
CA TRP A 51 -6.99 -5.68 -0.50
C TRP A 51 -6.17 -4.47 -0.02
N TRP A 52 -4.87 -4.65 0.20
CA TRP A 52 -3.93 -3.63 0.65
C TRP A 52 -2.96 -3.12 -0.44
N THR A 53 -3.02 -3.65 -1.66
CA THR A 53 -2.02 -3.36 -2.71
C THR A 53 -2.04 -1.92 -3.23
N ASP A 54 -3.05 -1.12 -2.88
CA ASP A 54 -3.05 0.32 -3.14
C ASP A 54 -1.87 1.04 -2.43
N LEU A 55 -1.41 0.49 -1.29
CA LEU A 55 -0.19 0.93 -0.59
C LEU A 55 1.05 0.93 -1.48
N LEU A 56 1.09 0.14 -2.55
CA LEU A 56 2.27 0.04 -3.43
C LEU A 56 2.29 1.13 -4.50
N VAL A 57 1.13 1.68 -4.86
CA VAL A 57 0.97 2.56 -6.04
C VAL A 57 0.52 3.97 -5.69
N SER A 58 0.00 4.17 -4.49
CA SER A 58 -0.49 5.46 -3.99
C SER A 58 0.47 6.04 -2.95
N GLN A 59 0.62 7.38 -2.93
CA GLN A 59 1.46 8.07 -1.94
C GLN A 59 1.03 7.77 -0.49
N TYR A 60 -0.26 7.53 -0.30
CA TYR A 60 -0.89 7.14 0.94
C TYR A 60 -1.62 5.80 0.72
N SER A 61 -2.18 5.22 1.78
CA SER A 61 -2.80 3.89 1.74
C SER A 61 -4.01 3.72 0.82
N GLY A 62 -4.63 4.82 0.39
CA GLY A 62 -6.00 4.80 -0.10
C GLY A 62 -6.96 4.18 0.91
N ALA A 63 -8.02 3.52 0.44
CA ALA A 63 -9.06 2.93 1.29
C ALA A 63 -8.78 1.44 1.59
N LEU A 64 -8.22 1.16 2.76
CA LEU A 64 -7.91 -0.18 3.23
C LEU A 64 -9.08 -0.81 3.98
N TRP A 65 -9.80 -1.71 3.31
CA TRP A 65 -10.95 -2.43 3.88
C TRP A 65 -10.51 -3.70 4.61
N SER A 66 -9.99 -3.52 5.82
CA SER A 66 -9.56 -4.63 6.69
C SER A 66 -10.73 -5.41 7.29
N TYR A 67 -11.89 -4.80 7.49
CA TYR A 67 -13.06 -5.34 8.19
C TYR A 67 -12.76 -5.79 9.64
N PRO A 68 -13.51 -5.29 10.65
CA PRO A 68 -14.66 -4.39 10.53
C PRO A 68 -14.27 -2.95 10.19
N PHE A 69 -12.97 -2.61 10.25
CA PHE A 69 -12.51 -1.25 9.99
C PHE A 69 -12.19 -1.00 8.52
N LYS A 70 -12.42 0.24 8.12
CA LYS A 70 -11.80 0.84 6.96
C LYS A 70 -10.72 1.80 7.46
N VAL A 71 -9.53 1.71 6.90
CA VAL A 71 -8.39 2.53 7.30
C VAL A 71 -7.89 3.35 6.12
N GLU A 72 -7.57 4.61 6.36
CA GLU A 72 -6.94 5.51 5.39
C GLU A 72 -5.79 6.26 6.05
N THR A 73 -4.84 6.71 5.26
CA THR A 73 -3.74 7.58 5.72
C THR A 73 -3.72 8.87 4.92
N ASN A 74 -3.27 9.95 5.52
CA ASN A 74 -3.00 11.22 4.84
C ASN A 74 -1.85 11.98 5.52
N ASP A 75 -1.61 13.22 5.08
CA ASP A 75 -0.61 14.16 5.61
C ASP A 75 -0.88 14.63 7.05
N LYS A 76 -1.99 14.19 7.66
CA LYS A 76 -2.39 14.47 9.04
C LYS A 76 -2.45 13.21 9.90
N GLY A 77 -2.04 12.04 9.39
CA GLY A 77 -1.98 10.80 10.14
C GLY A 77 -2.96 9.73 9.65
N LEU A 78 -3.35 8.84 10.58
CA LEU A 78 -4.14 7.65 10.33
C LEU A 78 -5.62 7.94 10.61
N LEU A 79 -6.50 7.55 9.69
CA LEU A 79 -7.95 7.61 9.85
C LEU A 79 -8.50 6.20 9.96
N VAL A 80 -9.20 5.91 11.06
CA VAL A 80 -9.86 4.62 11.29
C VAL A 80 -11.36 4.83 11.33
N PHE A 81 -12.06 4.20 10.40
CA PHE A 81 -13.51 4.25 10.29
C PHE A 81 -14.12 2.92 10.72
N LEU A 82 -15.26 3.00 11.40
CA LEU A 82 -16.14 1.85 11.66
C LEU A 82 -17.47 2.05 10.92
N PRO A 83 -17.54 1.70 9.63
CA PRO A 83 -18.77 1.83 8.88
C PRO A 83 -19.79 0.78 9.34
N THR A 84 -20.90 1.24 9.91
CA THR A 84 -21.97 0.37 10.44
C THR A 84 -23.29 0.48 9.69
N ARG A 85 -23.39 1.40 8.71
CA ARG A 85 -24.61 1.64 7.92
C ARG A 85 -24.31 1.89 6.45
N PHE A 86 -25.29 1.58 5.61
CA PHE A 86 -25.30 1.99 4.22
C PHE A 86 -25.84 3.42 4.06
N ASN A 87 -25.52 4.04 2.92
CA ASN A 87 -26.13 5.29 2.49
C ASN A 87 -27.62 5.10 2.14
N GLU A 88 -28.33 6.20 1.88
CA GLU A 88 -29.78 6.17 1.61
C GLU A 88 -30.16 5.31 0.39
N THR A 89 -29.28 5.23 -0.60
CA THR A 89 -29.48 4.41 -1.81
C THR A 89 -29.08 2.94 -1.63
N GLY A 90 -28.46 2.57 -0.51
CA GLY A 90 -28.00 1.20 -0.25
C GLY A 90 -26.80 0.75 -1.09
N THR A 91 -26.08 1.68 -1.74
CA THR A 91 -24.98 1.36 -2.66
C THR A 91 -23.64 1.28 -1.95
N ASP A 92 -23.43 2.08 -0.90
CA ASP A 92 -22.13 2.27 -0.27
C ASP A 92 -22.25 2.30 1.24
N LEU A 93 -21.19 1.85 1.90
CA LEU A 93 -21.02 2.04 3.34
C LEU A 93 -20.66 3.50 3.65
N VAL A 94 -21.29 4.05 4.68
CA VAL A 94 -21.06 5.41 5.11
C VAL A 94 -19.81 5.49 5.99
N ASN A 95 -18.84 6.28 5.55
CA ASN A 95 -17.56 6.51 6.22
C ASN A 95 -17.54 7.90 6.85
N GLU A 96 -18.23 8.05 7.99
CA GLU A 96 -18.30 9.30 8.74
C GLU A 96 -17.50 9.20 10.04
N TYR A 97 -17.04 10.35 10.55
CA TYR A 97 -16.42 10.50 11.87
C TYR A 97 -15.27 9.51 12.14
N PRO A 98 -14.17 9.55 11.35
CA PRO A 98 -13.03 8.69 11.63
C PRO A 98 -12.46 8.99 13.01
N LEU A 99 -11.99 7.95 13.68
CA LEU A 99 -11.01 8.10 14.72
C LEU A 99 -9.69 8.49 14.05
N GLN A 100 -9.24 9.72 14.26
CA GLN A 100 -7.99 10.21 13.69
C GLN A 100 -6.86 10.02 14.70
N ILE A 101 -5.88 9.19 14.36
CA ILE A 101 -4.66 9.02 15.15
C ILE A 101 -3.56 9.86 14.50
N SER A 102 -3.07 10.85 15.24
CA SER A 102 -2.04 11.79 14.79
C SER A 102 -1.15 12.23 15.96
N SER A 103 -0.40 13.31 15.80
CA SER A 103 0.35 14.00 16.86
C SER A 103 0.46 15.47 16.48
N GLU A 104 0.68 16.33 17.47
CA GLU A 104 1.01 17.74 17.21
C GLU A 104 2.22 17.82 16.25
N ASN A 105 2.06 18.58 15.17
CA ASN A 105 3.06 18.79 14.10
C ASN A 105 3.55 17.50 13.39
N PHE A 106 2.81 16.39 13.41
CA PHE A 106 3.19 15.19 12.63
C PHE A 106 2.60 15.22 11.22
N HIS A 107 3.47 15.24 10.23
CA HIS A 107 3.14 15.33 8.81
C HIS A 107 3.87 14.25 8.01
N PRO A 108 3.34 13.01 7.96
CA PRO A 108 3.95 11.95 7.19
C PRO A 108 3.94 12.33 5.69
N LYS A 109 5.05 12.08 5.02
CA LYS A 109 5.24 12.43 3.59
C LYS A 109 4.61 11.42 2.65
N ASP A 110 4.59 10.17 3.08
CA ASP A 110 4.03 9.03 2.37
C ASP A 110 3.68 7.91 3.34
N THR A 111 3.10 6.84 2.80
CA THR A 111 2.88 5.57 3.48
C THR A 111 3.48 4.46 2.64
N ARG A 112 4.30 3.61 3.26
CA ARG A 112 5.07 2.56 2.57
C ARG A 112 4.76 1.20 3.13
N LEU A 113 4.67 0.19 2.28
CA LEU A 113 4.60 -1.20 2.73
C LEU A 113 5.87 -1.56 3.53
N LYS A 114 5.69 -2.08 4.74
CA LYS A 114 6.79 -2.53 5.63
C LYS A 114 6.84 -4.05 5.77
N ALA A 115 5.69 -4.71 5.88
CA ALA A 115 5.59 -6.17 5.92
C ALA A 115 4.20 -6.62 5.45
N HIS A 116 4.09 -7.88 5.02
CA HIS A 116 2.81 -8.49 4.68
C HIS A 116 2.83 -10.01 4.92
N SER A 117 1.65 -10.59 4.99
CA SER A 117 1.39 -12.04 4.97
C SER A 117 0.08 -12.30 4.22
N ASP A 118 -0.48 -13.50 4.34
CA ASP A 118 -1.75 -13.88 3.72
C ASP A 118 -2.92 -12.97 4.13
N TRP A 119 -2.92 -12.43 5.36
CA TRP A 119 -4.05 -11.67 5.92
C TRP A 119 -3.67 -10.38 6.64
N LEU A 120 -2.38 -10.21 6.92
CA LEU A 120 -1.82 -9.07 7.66
C LEU A 120 -1.03 -8.17 6.72
N VAL A 121 -1.16 -6.86 6.91
CA VAL A 121 -0.27 -5.85 6.32
C VAL A 121 0.24 -4.91 7.40
N THR A 122 1.52 -4.58 7.34
CA THR A 122 2.14 -3.52 8.13
C THR A 122 2.64 -2.45 7.19
N PHE A 123 2.25 -1.20 7.45
CA PHE A 123 2.71 -0.05 6.69
C PHE A 123 3.34 1.01 7.59
N HIS A 124 4.24 1.77 6.98
CA HIS A 124 5.12 2.73 7.62
C HIS A 124 4.77 4.14 7.14
N MET A 125 4.35 5.00 8.07
CA MET A 125 4.04 6.41 7.83
C MET A 125 5.16 7.27 8.39
N ALA A 126 6.03 7.80 7.52
CA ALA A 126 7.24 8.51 7.94
C ALA A 126 7.21 10.01 7.62
N GLU A 127 7.60 10.83 8.61
CA GLU A 127 8.00 12.21 8.40
C GLU A 127 9.53 12.30 8.21
N SER A 128 10.28 11.54 9.02
CA SER A 128 11.72 11.29 8.92
C SER A 128 12.04 9.84 9.29
N ASP A 129 13.32 9.45 9.20
CA ASP A 129 13.77 8.09 9.55
C ASP A 129 13.58 7.77 11.04
N GLU A 130 13.60 8.78 11.91
CA GLU A 130 13.43 8.64 13.37
C GLU A 130 12.01 8.96 13.85
N ARG A 131 11.20 9.64 13.03
CA ARG A 131 9.85 10.12 13.38
C ARG A 131 8.79 9.52 12.46
N TYR A 132 8.12 8.48 12.95
CA TYR A 132 7.19 7.69 12.15
C TYR A 132 6.15 6.96 13.01
N ILE A 133 5.13 6.45 12.32
CA ILE A 133 4.13 5.53 12.86
C ILE A 133 4.09 4.29 11.97
N ASP A 134 4.23 3.12 12.57
CA ASP A 134 3.94 1.85 11.93
C ASP A 134 2.55 1.36 12.34
N VAL A 135 1.79 0.89 11.36
CA VAL A 135 0.42 0.41 11.57
C VAL A 135 0.30 -0.99 11.02
N THR A 136 -0.20 -1.90 11.85
CA THR A 136 -0.47 -3.28 11.47
C THR A 136 -1.97 -3.55 11.48
N LEU A 137 -2.47 -4.01 10.33
CA LEU A 137 -3.85 -4.41 10.12
C LEU A 137 -3.91 -5.89 9.82
N VAL A 138 -4.95 -6.56 10.32
CA VAL A 138 -5.27 -7.93 9.97
C VAL A 138 -6.70 -7.99 9.50
N ARG A 139 -6.91 -8.59 8.33
CA ARG A 139 -8.24 -8.69 7.76
C ARG A 139 -9.16 -9.52 8.67
N GLY A 140 -10.33 -8.99 9.02
CA GLY A 140 -11.28 -9.64 9.91
C GLY A 140 -10.98 -9.49 11.41
N MET A 141 -9.93 -8.76 11.79
CA MET A 141 -9.60 -8.53 13.20
C MET A 141 -10.14 -7.18 13.68
N PRO A 142 -10.79 -7.14 14.87
CA PRO A 142 -11.31 -5.90 15.44
C PRO A 142 -10.23 -5.08 16.16
N TYR A 143 -8.97 -5.12 15.67
CA TYR A 143 -7.84 -4.40 16.24
C TYR A 143 -6.98 -3.75 15.16
N VAL A 144 -6.50 -2.55 15.46
CA VAL A 144 -5.48 -1.82 14.70
C VAL A 144 -4.30 -1.63 15.64
N TRP A 145 -3.15 -2.18 15.30
CA TRP A 145 -1.94 -2.02 16.10
C TRP A 145 -1.14 -0.84 15.58
N ILE A 146 -0.74 0.05 16.49
CA ILE A 146 -0.06 1.31 16.18
C ILE A 146 1.21 1.38 17.02
N GLU A 147 2.34 1.47 16.36
CA GLU A 147 3.66 1.58 16.97
C GLU A 147 4.28 2.92 16.56
N CYS A 148 4.63 3.75 17.54
CA CYS A 148 5.13 5.11 17.31
C CYS A 148 6.63 5.21 17.65
N SER A 149 7.39 5.92 16.82
CA SER A 149 8.78 6.31 17.10
C SER A 149 8.90 7.82 17.08
N ASN A 150 9.30 8.43 18.21
CA ASN A 150 9.40 9.88 18.39
C ASN A 150 8.12 10.66 17.99
N VAL A 151 6.98 10.00 18.11
CA VAL A 151 5.64 10.56 17.90
C VAL A 151 4.83 10.24 19.15
N ASN A 152 4.21 11.27 19.75
CA ASN A 152 3.29 11.08 20.87
C ASN A 152 1.86 11.06 20.30
N PRO A 153 1.22 9.89 20.21
CA PRO A 153 -0.07 9.80 19.55
C PRO A 153 -1.15 10.56 20.33
N SER A 154 -1.97 11.31 19.60
CA SER A 154 -3.19 11.98 20.03
C SER A 154 -4.37 11.46 19.20
N ILE A 155 -5.53 11.35 19.85
CA ILE A 155 -6.79 10.85 19.30
C ILE A 155 -7.87 11.91 19.48
#